data_AF-A0A1X7U7Y6-F1
#
_entry.id   AF-A0A1X7U7Y6-F1
#
_cell.length_a   1.000
_cell.length_b   1.000
_cell.length_c   1.000
_cell.angle_alpha   90.00
_cell.angle_beta   90.00
_cell.angle_gamma   90.00
#
_symmetry.space_group_name_H-M   'P 1'
#
loop_
_entity.id
_entity.type
_entity.pdbx_description
1 polymer ?
#
loop_
_entity_poly.entity_id
_entity_poly.type
_entity_poly.pdbx_seq_one_letter_code
_entity_poly.pdbx_strand_id
1 'polypeptide(L)'
;MEHVMSGHCTGVQTQVRAFAPNAVYIHCHAHILNLVLVDSVMSVQSASEFFVLLEALYVFISTSKVHVIVTEKQKHLHPGKQPLKLHRLSDTRWVCRYAAVNAASCTFDSILLTVEEVAESQDASKAIEAQGLYHQLHSFSFLISSITFDRILTCTKQLSDKLQCSSINLSLASELALATKSLLTEYRTTKYLNKLYEYAVEVAKLHDIIINSHSQRGTLGRRKRPSRLEECVVLKTVGSCDSVSTSEDMRCHFYFPILNKFLAELSNWFDEKNVDIIDDVTLLADLGSYLLMRLPAHLTICELVRIALTIAVTSAESEPSFSTMKRIKSRLRTRMTEDWLSDLSILSIEKEVAYELQDDNIIHEFAATDKNMHVVLF
;
A
#
# COMPACT_ATOMS: atom_id res chain seq x y z
N MET A 1 12.51 10.69 -3.01
CA MET A 1 11.71 11.91 -3.32
C MET A 1 10.46 11.91 -2.44
N GLU A 2 10.62 11.64 -1.14
CA GLU A 2 9.52 11.35 -0.20
C GLU A 2 9.04 12.58 0.60
N HIS A 3 9.61 13.77 0.36
CA HIS A 3 9.36 14.97 1.17
C HIS A 3 9.05 16.21 0.31
N VAL A 4 8.18 16.07 -0.69
CA VAL A 4 7.76 17.24 -1.49
C VAL A 4 6.91 18.20 -0.65
N MET A 5 6.03 17.67 0.20
CA MET A 5 5.17 18.49 1.07
C MET A 5 5.90 18.99 2.31
N SER A 6 6.70 18.13 2.96
CA SER A 6 7.36 18.39 4.25
C SER A 6 8.85 18.73 4.16
N GLY A 7 9.39 18.92 2.96
CA GLY A 7 10.83 19.13 2.76
C GLY A 7 11.32 20.42 3.40
N HIS A 8 12.33 20.33 4.26
CA HIS A 8 12.81 21.48 5.04
C HIS A 8 13.42 22.60 4.17
N CYS A 9 14.11 22.25 3.08
CA CYS A 9 14.81 23.22 2.23
C CYS A 9 13.98 23.74 1.06
N THR A 10 13.19 22.88 0.40
CA THR A 10 12.45 23.19 -0.84
C THR A 10 11.03 22.62 -0.85
N GLY A 11 10.52 22.16 0.29
CA GLY A 11 9.17 21.61 0.38
C GLY A 11 8.11 22.69 0.34
N VAL A 12 6.89 22.29 -0.05
CA VAL A 12 5.72 23.19 -0.12
C VAL A 12 5.47 23.88 1.23
N GLN A 13 5.62 23.14 2.34
CA GLN A 13 5.55 23.70 3.69
C GLN A 13 6.48 24.90 3.91
N THR A 14 7.75 24.80 3.49
CA THR A 14 8.74 25.86 3.68
C THR A 14 8.40 27.08 2.82
N GLN A 15 7.91 26.87 1.61
CA GLN A 15 7.46 27.97 0.73
C GLN A 15 6.22 28.67 1.29
N VAL A 16 5.21 27.91 1.75
CA VAL A 16 4.01 28.49 2.38
C VAL A 16 4.37 29.28 3.63
N ARG A 17 5.28 28.77 4.48
CA ARG A 17 5.75 29.49 5.67
C ARG A 17 6.55 30.75 5.36
N ALA A 18 7.20 30.84 4.20
CA ALA A 18 7.87 32.06 3.77
C ALA A 18 6.88 33.20 3.51
N PHE A 19 5.67 32.90 3.02
CA PHE A 19 4.59 33.88 2.84
C PHE A 19 3.74 34.06 4.11
N ALA A 20 3.51 32.99 4.86
CA ALA A 20 2.67 32.96 6.05
C ALA A 20 3.41 32.27 7.22
N PRO A 21 4.19 33.01 8.04
CA PRO A 21 5.05 32.42 9.07
C PRO A 21 4.27 31.69 10.17
N ASN A 22 3.01 32.07 10.39
CA ASN A 22 2.13 31.44 11.38
C ASN A 22 1.37 30.22 10.84
N ALA A 23 1.58 29.83 9.57
CA ALA A 23 0.89 28.69 8.98
C ALA A 23 1.34 27.37 9.64
N VAL A 24 0.39 26.71 10.30
CA VAL A 24 0.57 25.36 10.84
C VAL A 24 0.51 24.37 9.70
N TYR A 25 1.54 23.54 9.58
CA TYR A 25 1.57 22.47 8.59
C TYR A 25 1.15 21.18 9.26
N ILE A 26 0.11 20.56 8.71
CA ILE A 26 -0.42 19.28 9.14
C ILE A 26 -0.11 18.29 8.02
N HIS A 27 0.60 17.22 8.37
CA HIS A 27 0.89 16.16 7.41
C HIS A 27 -0.39 15.40 7.03
N CYS A 28 -0.46 14.92 5.80
CA CYS A 28 -1.55 14.04 5.40
C CYS A 28 -1.46 12.70 6.12
N HIS A 29 -2.52 12.38 6.83
CA HIS A 29 -2.69 11.15 7.60
C HIS A 29 -2.62 9.90 6.71
N ALA A 30 -3.18 9.95 5.49
CA ALA A 30 -3.12 8.85 4.53
C ALA A 30 -1.70 8.58 4.03
N HIS A 31 -0.89 9.63 3.83
CA HIS A 31 0.51 9.47 3.41
C HIS A 31 1.44 9.05 4.53
N ILE A 32 1.26 9.57 5.75
CA ILE A 32 1.98 9.05 6.91
C ILE A 32 1.71 7.56 7.06
N LEU A 33 0.43 7.16 7.00
CA LEU A 33 0.05 5.76 7.03
C LEU A 33 0.80 4.97 5.93
N ASN A 34 0.80 5.44 4.68
CA ASN A 34 1.55 4.79 3.61
C ASN A 34 3.06 4.65 3.89
N LEU A 35 3.73 5.69 4.39
CA LEU A 35 5.16 5.65 4.71
C LEU A 35 5.47 4.66 5.83
N VAL A 36 4.70 4.73 6.92
CA VAL A 36 4.76 3.81 8.07
C VAL A 36 4.71 2.38 7.60
N LEU A 37 3.78 2.09 6.68
CA LEU A 37 3.52 0.74 6.26
C LEU A 37 4.62 0.18 5.34
N VAL A 38 5.19 1.03 4.47
CA VAL A 38 6.33 0.66 3.63
C VAL A 38 7.59 0.45 4.48
N ASP A 39 7.90 1.35 5.41
CA ASP A 39 9.05 1.22 6.32
C ASP A 39 8.94 -0.05 7.18
N SER A 40 7.73 -0.35 7.67
CA SER A 40 7.47 -1.55 8.46
C SER A 40 7.84 -2.83 7.69
N VAL A 41 7.43 -2.94 6.44
CA VAL A 41 7.74 -4.08 5.57
C VAL A 41 9.24 -4.18 5.27
N MET A 42 9.90 -3.05 5.00
CA MET A 42 11.33 -3.04 4.66
C MET A 42 12.23 -3.36 5.86
N SER A 43 11.75 -3.10 7.08
CA SER A 43 12.50 -3.40 8.30
C SER A 43 12.58 -4.90 8.64
N VAL A 44 11.68 -5.72 8.11
CA VAL A 44 11.60 -7.15 8.37
C VAL A 44 11.97 -7.93 7.11
N GLN A 45 13.10 -8.63 7.14
CA GLN A 45 13.63 -9.34 5.97
C GLN A 45 12.60 -10.30 5.34
N SER A 46 11.96 -11.17 6.13
CA SER A 46 10.96 -12.13 5.62
C SER A 46 9.73 -11.45 5.01
N ALA A 47 9.36 -10.26 5.51
CA ALA A 47 8.30 -9.45 4.92
C ALA A 47 8.73 -8.89 3.55
N SER A 48 9.95 -8.37 3.45
CA SER A 48 10.50 -7.87 2.19
C SER A 48 10.58 -8.98 1.13
N GLU A 49 11.04 -10.18 1.51
CA GLU A 49 11.13 -11.36 0.65
C GLU A 49 9.75 -11.77 0.10
N PHE A 50 8.72 -11.77 0.95
CA PHE A 50 7.35 -12.03 0.54
C PHE A 50 6.86 -11.06 -0.55
N PHE A 51 7.07 -9.76 -0.38
CA PHE A 51 6.65 -8.77 -1.39
C PHE A 51 7.49 -8.81 -2.66
N VAL A 52 8.79 -9.12 -2.56
CA VAL A 52 9.63 -9.33 -3.75
C VAL A 52 9.14 -10.53 -4.55
N LEU A 53 8.78 -11.62 -3.89
CA LEU A 53 8.18 -12.79 -4.52
C LEU A 53 6.82 -12.46 -5.18
N LEU A 54 5.98 -11.67 -4.50
CA LEU A 54 4.70 -11.23 -5.05
C LEU A 54 4.85 -10.36 -6.31
N GLU A 55 5.87 -9.49 -6.37
CA GLU A 55 6.21 -8.73 -7.58
C GLU A 55 6.73 -9.64 -8.69
N ALA A 56 7.59 -10.62 -8.37
CA ALA A 56 8.09 -11.59 -9.34
C ALA A 56 6.93 -12.39 -9.96
N LEU A 57 5.97 -12.82 -9.13
CA LEU A 57 4.75 -13.47 -9.58
C LEU A 57 3.93 -12.57 -10.51
N TYR A 58 3.75 -11.28 -10.15
CA TYR A 58 3.07 -10.31 -11.01
C TYR A 58 3.76 -10.18 -12.37
N VAL A 59 5.09 -10.04 -12.41
CA VAL A 59 5.87 -9.90 -13.65
C VAL A 59 5.71 -11.14 -14.53
N PHE A 60 5.79 -12.33 -13.93
CA PHE A 60 5.62 -13.60 -14.63
C PHE A 60 4.22 -13.72 -15.27
N ILE A 61 3.17 -13.46 -14.49
CA ILE A 61 1.78 -13.54 -14.94
C ILE A 61 1.43 -12.45 -15.94
N SER A 62 2.04 -11.27 -15.82
CA SER A 62 1.81 -10.15 -16.74
C SER A 62 2.32 -10.42 -18.16
N THR A 63 3.07 -11.50 -18.38
CA THR A 63 3.46 -11.90 -19.74
C THR A 63 2.24 -12.38 -20.53
N SER A 64 2.12 -11.92 -21.79
CA SER A 64 0.91 -12.11 -22.61
C SER A 64 0.40 -13.55 -22.68
N LYS A 65 1.30 -14.55 -22.74
CA LYS A 65 0.90 -15.97 -22.80
C LYS A 65 0.34 -16.45 -21.45
N VAL A 66 1.00 -16.13 -20.35
CA VAL A 66 0.64 -16.60 -19.00
C VAL A 66 -0.63 -15.92 -18.53
N HIS A 67 -0.79 -14.62 -18.82
CA HIS A 67 -2.00 -13.86 -18.48
C HIS A 67 -3.28 -14.50 -19.05
N VAL A 68 -3.23 -14.98 -20.30
CA VAL A 68 -4.37 -15.65 -20.95
C VAL A 68 -4.72 -16.93 -20.18
N ILE A 69 -3.73 -17.76 -19.87
CA ILE A 69 -3.92 -19.01 -19.12
C ILE A 69 -4.53 -18.73 -17.74
N VAL A 70 -3.98 -17.78 -16.98
CA VAL A 70 -4.52 -17.40 -15.65
C VAL A 70 -5.99 -16.96 -15.78
N THR A 71 -6.28 -16.14 -16.79
CA THR A 71 -7.65 -15.62 -17.01
C THR A 71 -8.64 -16.74 -17.33
N GLU A 72 -8.23 -17.72 -18.14
CA GLU A 72 -9.05 -18.89 -18.47
C GLU A 72 -9.27 -19.76 -17.22
N LYS A 73 -8.22 -20.07 -16.45
CA LYS A 73 -8.33 -20.84 -15.20
C LYS A 73 -9.26 -20.16 -14.19
N GLN A 74 -9.18 -18.84 -14.05
CA GLN A 74 -10.09 -18.08 -13.18
C GLN A 74 -11.56 -18.22 -13.62
N LYS A 75 -11.83 -18.14 -14.92
CA LYS A 75 -13.19 -18.33 -15.47
C LYS A 75 -13.70 -19.76 -15.26
N HIS A 76 -12.83 -20.75 -15.37
CA HIS A 76 -13.18 -22.16 -15.14
C HIS A 76 -13.49 -22.45 -13.67
N LEU A 77 -12.69 -21.93 -12.73
CA LEU A 77 -12.91 -22.13 -11.29
C LEU A 77 -14.09 -21.32 -10.76
N HIS A 78 -14.34 -20.14 -11.31
CA HIS A 78 -15.39 -19.24 -10.87
C HIS A 78 -16.23 -18.74 -12.06
N PRO A 79 -17.10 -19.60 -12.62
CA PRO A 79 -17.95 -19.22 -13.74
C PRO A 79 -18.87 -18.05 -13.34
N GLY A 80 -18.86 -16.99 -14.16
CA GLY A 80 -19.70 -15.79 -13.96
C GLY A 80 -19.08 -14.65 -13.15
N LYS A 81 -17.89 -14.83 -12.54
CA LYS A 81 -17.16 -13.73 -11.90
C LYS A 81 -16.18 -13.09 -12.87
N GLN A 82 -16.00 -11.77 -12.78
CA GLN A 82 -14.95 -11.10 -13.54
C GLN A 82 -13.56 -11.54 -13.03
N PRO A 83 -12.61 -11.83 -13.93
CA PRO A 83 -11.24 -12.20 -13.53
C PRO A 83 -10.57 -11.07 -12.74
N LEU A 84 -10.00 -11.40 -11.59
CA LEU A 84 -9.21 -10.47 -10.80
C LEU A 84 -7.82 -10.35 -11.40
N LYS A 85 -7.38 -9.11 -11.60
CA LYS A 85 -6.03 -8.79 -12.08
C LYS A 85 -5.08 -8.66 -10.89
N LEU A 86 -3.92 -9.29 -11.01
CA LEU A 86 -2.81 -9.02 -10.12
C LEU A 86 -2.29 -7.60 -10.35
N HIS A 87 -1.86 -6.96 -9.28
CA HIS A 87 -1.40 -5.58 -9.31
C HIS A 87 0.11 -5.53 -9.15
N ARG A 88 0.75 -4.65 -9.94
CA ARG A 88 2.15 -4.31 -9.74
C ARG A 88 2.33 -3.66 -8.37
N LEU A 89 3.37 -4.06 -7.65
CA LEU A 89 3.79 -3.34 -6.45
C LEU A 89 4.40 -2.00 -6.88
N SER A 90 3.96 -0.94 -6.22
CA SER A 90 4.61 0.37 -6.35
C SER A 90 5.24 0.73 -5.02
N ASP A 91 6.48 1.22 -5.04
CA ASP A 91 7.19 1.65 -3.84
C ASP A 91 6.44 2.77 -3.10
N THR A 92 5.64 3.54 -3.83
CA THR A 92 4.99 4.75 -3.32
C THR A 92 3.54 4.58 -2.87
N ARG A 93 2.88 3.42 -3.08
CA ARG A 93 1.44 3.28 -2.78
C ARG A 93 1.08 1.92 -2.15
N TRP A 94 0.75 1.97 -0.87
CA TRP A 94 0.27 0.88 -0.04
C TRP A 94 -1.00 0.22 -0.55
N VAL A 95 -1.93 1.01 -1.11
CA VAL A 95 -3.17 0.48 -1.70
C VAL A 95 -2.87 -0.58 -2.77
N CYS A 96 -1.77 -0.44 -3.52
CA CYS A 96 -1.34 -1.44 -4.49
C CYS A 96 -0.83 -2.72 -3.82
N ARG A 97 -0.19 -2.64 -2.63
CA ARG A 97 0.25 -3.81 -1.86
C ARG A 97 -0.96 -4.59 -1.32
N TYR A 98 -1.96 -3.90 -0.77
CA TYR A 98 -3.22 -4.54 -0.39
C TYR A 98 -3.91 -5.19 -1.59
N ALA A 99 -4.07 -4.47 -2.70
CA ALA A 99 -4.71 -5.00 -3.90
C ALA A 99 -3.97 -6.21 -4.47
N ALA A 100 -2.64 -6.23 -4.41
CA ALA A 100 -1.82 -7.36 -4.84
C ALA A 100 -2.01 -8.59 -3.95
N VAL A 101 -1.93 -8.43 -2.61
CA VAL A 101 -2.13 -9.54 -1.67
C VAL A 101 -3.55 -10.07 -1.74
N ASN A 102 -4.57 -9.20 -1.75
CA ASN A 102 -5.96 -9.61 -1.87
C ASN A 102 -6.22 -10.34 -3.20
N ALA A 103 -5.73 -9.82 -4.32
CA ALA A 103 -5.87 -10.49 -5.62
C ALA A 103 -5.18 -11.86 -5.63
N ALA A 104 -3.95 -11.95 -5.10
CA ALA A 104 -3.22 -13.22 -5.02
C ALA A 104 -3.91 -14.24 -4.13
N SER A 105 -4.42 -13.83 -2.96
CA SER A 105 -5.18 -14.69 -2.05
C SER A 105 -6.50 -15.18 -2.66
N CYS A 106 -7.27 -14.30 -3.31
CA CYS A 106 -8.54 -14.67 -3.94
C CYS A 106 -8.38 -15.54 -5.19
N THR A 107 -7.22 -15.51 -5.84
CA THR A 107 -6.96 -16.23 -7.09
C THR A 107 -5.88 -17.30 -6.94
N PHE A 108 -5.54 -17.68 -5.70
CA PHE A 108 -4.42 -18.55 -5.37
C PHE A 108 -4.46 -19.89 -6.13
N ASP A 109 -5.62 -20.55 -6.17
CA ASP A 109 -5.81 -21.81 -6.91
C ASP A 109 -5.55 -21.64 -8.41
N SER A 110 -6.10 -20.58 -9.01
CA SER A 110 -5.89 -20.30 -10.43
C SER A 110 -4.43 -19.99 -10.75
N ILE A 111 -3.72 -19.35 -9.81
CA ILE A 111 -2.31 -19.03 -9.93
C ILE A 111 -1.49 -20.32 -9.88
N LEU A 112 -1.72 -21.17 -8.87
CA LEU A 112 -1.00 -22.44 -8.72
C LEU A 112 -1.15 -23.33 -9.95
N LEU A 113 -2.39 -23.55 -10.41
CA LEU A 113 -2.67 -24.35 -11.61
C LEU A 113 -2.01 -23.77 -12.87
N THR A 114 -1.93 -22.45 -12.97
CA THR A 114 -1.28 -21.82 -14.13
C THR A 114 0.23 -21.98 -14.08
N VAL A 115 0.84 -21.80 -12.91
CA VAL A 115 2.28 -21.96 -12.75
C VAL A 115 2.68 -23.43 -12.98
N GLU A 116 1.87 -24.38 -12.51
CA GLU A 116 2.05 -25.82 -12.77
C GLU A 116 1.96 -26.14 -14.27
N GLU A 117 0.95 -25.63 -14.98
CA GLU A 117 0.82 -25.84 -16.43
C GLU A 117 2.00 -25.22 -17.22
N VAL A 118 2.44 -24.02 -16.85
CA VAL A 118 3.57 -23.36 -17.52
C VAL A 118 4.91 -24.05 -17.21
N ALA A 119 5.04 -24.70 -16.05
CA ALA A 119 6.20 -25.51 -15.69
C ALA A 119 6.41 -26.72 -16.62
N GLU A 120 5.35 -27.19 -17.29
CA GLU A 120 5.40 -28.29 -18.27
C GLU A 120 5.49 -27.80 -19.72
N SER A 121 5.53 -26.49 -19.95
CA SER A 121 5.54 -25.92 -21.29
C SER A 121 6.85 -26.16 -22.05
N GLN A 122 6.80 -26.13 -23.38
CA GLN A 122 7.98 -26.30 -24.25
C GLN A 122 9.03 -25.19 -24.10
N ASP A 123 8.65 -24.03 -23.55
CA ASP A 123 9.55 -22.90 -23.35
C ASP A 123 10.38 -23.12 -22.08
N ALA A 124 11.57 -23.72 -22.25
CA ALA A 124 12.44 -24.10 -21.15
C ALA A 124 12.77 -22.93 -20.20
N SER A 125 12.88 -21.70 -20.71
CA SER A 125 13.17 -20.53 -19.85
C SER A 125 12.01 -20.23 -18.92
N LYS A 126 10.78 -20.24 -19.45
CA LYS A 126 9.58 -19.99 -18.65
C LYS A 126 9.23 -21.17 -17.75
N ALA A 127 9.49 -22.40 -18.20
CA ALA A 127 9.26 -23.60 -17.41
C ALA A 127 10.12 -23.60 -16.13
N ILE A 128 11.40 -23.24 -16.22
CA ILE A 128 12.29 -23.16 -15.05
C ILE A 128 11.83 -22.06 -14.08
N GLU A 129 11.48 -20.87 -14.60
CA GLU A 129 10.95 -19.78 -13.78
C GLU A 129 9.66 -20.18 -13.06
N ALA A 130 8.75 -20.86 -13.78
CA ALA A 130 7.50 -21.39 -13.23
C ALA A 130 7.76 -22.43 -12.13
N GLN A 131 8.69 -23.37 -12.33
CA GLN A 131 9.06 -24.36 -11.30
C GLN A 131 9.61 -23.70 -10.04
N GLY A 132 10.45 -22.68 -10.19
CA GLY A 132 10.97 -21.89 -9.08
C GLY A 132 9.88 -21.16 -8.30
N LEU A 133 8.97 -20.49 -9.03
CA LEU A 133 7.82 -19.81 -8.43
C LEU A 133 6.87 -20.80 -7.75
N TYR A 134 6.58 -21.94 -8.37
CA TYR A 134 5.72 -22.98 -7.82
C TYR A 134 6.24 -23.44 -6.45
N HIS A 135 7.52 -23.80 -6.36
CA HIS A 135 8.12 -24.24 -5.09
C HIS A 135 8.07 -23.15 -4.01
N GLN A 136 8.22 -21.88 -4.38
CA GLN A 136 8.16 -20.77 -3.43
C GLN A 136 6.73 -20.47 -2.97
N LEU A 137 5.75 -20.52 -3.87
CA LEU A 137 4.32 -20.35 -3.56
C LEU A 137 3.76 -21.52 -2.76
N HIS A 138 4.23 -22.74 -3.05
CA HIS A 138 3.92 -23.99 -2.34
C HIS A 138 4.75 -24.15 -1.05
N SER A 139 5.16 -23.04 -0.43
CA SER A 139 5.87 -23.05 0.84
C SER A 139 4.97 -22.57 1.98
N PHE A 140 5.06 -23.21 3.15
CA PHE A 140 4.32 -22.77 4.33
C PHE A 140 4.69 -21.33 4.74
N SER A 141 5.94 -20.93 4.51
CA SER A 141 6.42 -19.56 4.75
C SER A 141 5.69 -18.51 3.89
N PHE A 142 5.41 -18.82 2.61
CA PHE A 142 4.63 -17.93 1.76
C PHE A 142 3.17 -17.86 2.21
N LEU A 143 2.56 -19.01 2.45
CA LEU A 143 1.16 -19.11 2.88
C LEU A 143 0.89 -18.29 4.14
N ILE A 144 1.70 -18.52 5.18
CA ILE A 144 1.52 -17.84 6.47
C ILE A 144 1.77 -16.33 6.38
N SER A 145 2.72 -15.93 5.53
CA SER A 145 2.98 -14.51 5.25
C SER A 145 1.80 -13.89 4.53
N SER A 146 1.23 -14.58 3.54
CA SER A 146 0.05 -14.12 2.80
C SER A 146 -1.15 -13.91 3.73
N ILE A 147 -1.45 -14.90 4.60
CA ILE A 147 -2.55 -14.81 5.58
C ILE A 147 -2.31 -13.66 6.58
N THR A 148 -1.07 -13.53 7.08
CA THR A 148 -0.71 -12.47 8.03
C THR A 148 -0.87 -11.09 7.41
N PHE A 149 -0.34 -10.89 6.19
CA PHE A 149 -0.49 -9.63 5.49
C PHE A 149 -1.94 -9.37 5.13
N ASP A 150 -2.70 -10.32 4.59
CA ASP A 150 -4.12 -10.13 4.28
C ASP A 150 -4.89 -9.49 5.46
N ARG A 151 -4.67 -9.97 6.69
CA ARG A 151 -5.30 -9.41 7.90
C ARG A 151 -4.81 -8.00 8.24
N ILE A 152 -3.50 -7.77 8.27
CA ILE A 152 -2.92 -6.46 8.61
C ILE A 152 -3.27 -5.41 7.55
N LEU A 153 -3.14 -5.77 6.28
CA LEU A 153 -3.42 -4.91 5.13
C LEU A 153 -4.91 -4.56 5.04
N THR A 154 -5.81 -5.51 5.33
CA THR A 154 -7.25 -5.24 5.32
C THR A 154 -7.64 -4.23 6.41
N CYS A 155 -7.14 -4.41 7.64
CA CYS A 155 -7.42 -3.50 8.75
C CYS A 155 -6.95 -2.07 8.43
N THR A 156 -5.72 -1.93 7.94
CA THR A 156 -5.12 -0.63 7.57
C THR A 156 -5.76 -0.01 6.32
N LYS A 157 -6.26 -0.82 5.37
CA LYS A 157 -7.02 -0.34 4.20
C LYS A 157 -8.33 0.32 4.62
N GLN A 158 -9.07 -0.30 5.55
CA GLN A 158 -10.32 0.26 6.06
C GLN A 158 -10.11 1.62 6.73
N LEU A 159 -9.00 1.79 7.46
CA LEU A 159 -8.60 3.08 8.01
C LEU A 159 -8.27 4.07 6.90
N SER A 160 -7.40 3.69 5.95
CA SER A 160 -6.98 4.55 4.84
C SER A 160 -8.15 5.06 4.01
N ASP A 161 -9.13 4.21 3.73
CA ASP A 161 -10.29 4.59 2.90
C ASP A 161 -11.15 5.62 3.62
N LYS A 162 -11.38 5.42 4.92
CA LYS A 162 -12.13 6.37 5.73
C LYS A 162 -11.41 7.71 5.83
N LEU A 163 -10.08 7.70 5.99
CA LEU A 163 -9.25 8.91 6.04
C LEU A 163 -9.22 9.68 4.72
N GLN A 164 -9.50 9.02 3.60
CA GLN A 164 -9.53 9.63 2.27
C GLN A 164 -10.93 10.13 1.87
N CYS A 165 -11.96 9.92 2.71
CA CYS A 165 -13.29 10.45 2.46
C CYS A 165 -13.33 11.97 2.66
N SER A 166 -13.92 12.70 1.71
CA SER A 166 -14.05 14.16 1.74
C SER A 166 -14.89 14.71 2.91
N SER A 167 -15.72 13.86 3.53
CA SER A 167 -16.59 14.23 4.64
C SER A 167 -16.02 13.90 6.03
N ILE A 168 -14.72 13.56 6.15
CA ILE A 168 -14.16 13.11 7.42
C ILE A 168 -13.88 14.27 8.39
N ASN A 169 -14.28 14.10 9.65
CA ASN A 169 -13.91 14.97 10.75
C ASN A 169 -12.64 14.45 11.45
N LEU A 170 -11.84 15.38 11.97
CA LEU A 170 -10.56 15.07 12.62
C LEU A 170 -10.72 14.16 13.86
N SER A 171 -11.78 14.34 14.64
CA SER A 171 -12.13 13.46 15.77
C SER A 171 -12.43 12.03 15.35
N LEU A 172 -13.26 11.86 14.32
CA LEU A 172 -13.56 10.54 13.76
C LEU A 172 -12.30 9.86 13.22
N ALA A 173 -11.39 10.63 12.59
CA ALA A 173 -10.10 10.11 12.14
C ALA A 173 -9.24 9.59 13.31
N SER A 174 -9.21 10.31 14.44
CA SER A 174 -8.52 9.90 15.67
C SER A 174 -9.13 8.61 16.26
N GLU A 175 -10.46 8.57 16.43
CA GLU A 175 -11.18 7.41 16.95
C GLU A 175 -10.94 6.16 16.10
N LEU A 176 -11.04 6.28 14.76
CA LEU A 176 -10.83 5.17 13.83
C LEU A 176 -9.42 4.60 13.93
N ALA A 177 -8.44 5.46 14.18
CA ALA A 177 -7.08 5.03 14.25
C ALA A 177 -6.72 4.42 15.61
N LEU A 178 -7.27 4.94 16.71
CA LEU A 178 -7.23 4.28 18.02
C LEU A 178 -7.91 2.90 17.98
N ALA A 179 -9.03 2.77 17.26
CA ALA A 179 -9.68 1.49 17.02
C ALA A 179 -8.79 0.52 16.21
N THR A 180 -8.13 1.03 15.16
CA THR A 180 -7.17 0.26 14.35
C THR A 180 -5.98 -0.21 15.18
N LYS A 181 -5.43 0.66 16.03
CA LYS A 181 -4.36 0.32 16.99
C LYS A 181 -4.80 -0.74 17.99
N SER A 182 -6.03 -0.65 18.50
CA SER A 182 -6.60 -1.65 19.41
C SER A 182 -6.73 -3.02 18.73
N LEU A 183 -7.21 -3.06 17.48
CA LEU A 183 -7.28 -4.30 16.69
C LEU A 183 -5.91 -4.92 16.43
N LEU A 184 -4.91 -4.13 16.06
CA LEU A 184 -3.55 -4.63 15.86
C LEU A 184 -2.91 -5.10 17.17
N THR A 185 -3.27 -4.50 18.30
CA THR A 185 -2.86 -4.95 19.63
C THR A 185 -3.50 -6.30 19.98
N GLU A 186 -4.76 -6.52 19.60
CA GLU A 186 -5.39 -7.84 19.70
C GLU A 186 -4.66 -8.88 18.86
N TYR A 187 -4.29 -8.55 17.61
CA TYR A 187 -3.53 -9.44 16.73
C TYR A 187 -2.16 -9.79 17.32
N ARG A 188 -1.55 -8.89 18.11
CA ARG A 188 -0.30 -9.15 18.83
C ARG A 188 -0.42 -10.20 19.95
N THR A 189 -1.62 -10.66 20.29
CA THR A 189 -1.80 -11.64 21.36
C THR A 189 -1.40 -13.04 20.91
N THR A 190 -0.73 -13.80 21.78
CA THR A 190 -0.37 -15.22 21.52
C THR A 190 -1.58 -16.07 21.16
N LYS A 191 -2.74 -15.80 21.77
CA LYS A 191 -4.02 -16.44 21.45
C LYS A 191 -4.43 -16.24 20.00
N TYR A 192 -4.26 -15.02 19.45
CA TYR A 192 -4.62 -14.73 18.07
C TYR A 192 -3.64 -15.39 17.11
N LEU A 193 -2.34 -15.33 17.41
CA LEU A 193 -1.30 -16.04 16.64
C LEU A 193 -1.60 -17.54 16.54
N ASN A 194 -1.97 -18.20 17.63
CA ASN A 194 -2.28 -19.63 17.61
C ASN A 194 -3.47 -19.93 16.68
N LYS A 195 -4.55 -19.13 16.76
CA LYS A 195 -5.69 -19.27 15.85
C LYS A 195 -5.31 -19.06 14.38
N LEU A 196 -4.47 -18.06 14.10
CA LEU A 196 -4.00 -17.77 12.75
C LEU A 196 -3.12 -18.91 12.23
N TYR A 197 -2.26 -19.47 13.08
CA TYR A 197 -1.42 -20.62 12.74
C TYR A 197 -2.25 -21.88 12.48
N GLU A 198 -3.25 -22.17 13.33
CA GLU A 198 -4.19 -23.28 13.13
C GLU A 198 -4.92 -23.15 11.79
N TYR A 199 -5.45 -21.95 11.48
CA TYR A 199 -6.07 -21.67 10.20
C TYR A 199 -5.10 -21.89 9.02
N ALA A 200 -3.85 -21.42 9.13
CA ALA A 200 -2.84 -21.63 8.09
C ALA A 200 -2.47 -23.11 7.92
N VAL A 201 -2.45 -23.89 9.00
CA VAL A 201 -2.25 -25.35 8.94
C VAL A 201 -3.40 -26.04 8.21
N GLU A 202 -4.65 -25.60 8.43
CA GLU A 202 -5.81 -26.12 7.70
C GLU A 202 -5.73 -25.79 6.21
N VAL A 203 -5.41 -24.55 5.85
CA VAL A 203 -5.23 -24.14 4.45
C VAL A 203 -4.07 -24.89 3.80
N ALA A 204 -2.95 -25.08 4.52
CA ALA A 204 -1.82 -25.86 4.03
C ALA A 204 -2.20 -27.31 3.69
N LYS A 205 -3.06 -27.94 4.51
CA LYS A 205 -3.57 -29.29 4.23
C LYS A 205 -4.46 -29.35 2.98
N LEU A 206 -5.23 -28.29 2.71
CA LEU A 206 -6.09 -28.23 1.52
C LEU A 206 -5.28 -28.14 0.21
N HIS A 207 -4.10 -27.54 0.26
CA HIS A 207 -3.21 -27.39 -0.90
C HIS A 207 -2.01 -28.35 -0.90
N ASP A 208 -2.03 -29.39 -0.04
CA ASP A 208 -0.95 -30.37 0.12
C ASP A 208 0.45 -29.76 0.40
N ILE A 209 0.50 -28.61 1.09
CA ILE A 209 1.75 -27.91 1.43
C ILE A 209 2.44 -28.62 2.59
N ILE A 210 3.73 -28.94 2.43
CA ILE A 210 4.54 -29.59 3.46
C ILE A 210 4.79 -28.63 4.62
N ILE A 211 4.28 -28.98 5.80
CA ILE A 211 4.55 -28.27 7.05
C ILE A 211 5.72 -28.97 7.73
N ASN A 212 6.86 -28.30 7.83
CA ASN A 212 8.02 -28.81 8.55
C ASN A 212 7.80 -28.73 10.07
N SER A 213 6.80 -29.41 10.60
CA SER A 213 6.63 -29.60 12.04
C SER A 213 7.61 -30.69 12.49
N HIS A 214 8.68 -30.27 13.16
CA HIS A 214 9.74 -31.06 13.81
C HIS A 214 11.02 -31.30 13.00
N SER A 215 12.08 -30.60 13.43
CA SER A 215 13.38 -31.17 13.84
C SER A 215 13.74 -32.58 13.36
N GLN A 216 13.79 -32.80 12.05
CA GLN A 216 14.67 -33.78 11.45
C GLN A 216 15.40 -33.12 10.28
N ARG A 217 16.19 -32.07 10.58
CA ARG A 217 17.46 -31.96 9.86
C ARG A 217 18.25 -33.19 10.29
N GLY A 218 18.14 -34.27 9.51
CA GLY A 218 19.28 -35.17 9.38
C GLY A 218 20.47 -34.25 9.12
N THR A 219 21.44 -34.26 10.02
CA THR A 219 22.66 -33.47 9.93
C THR A 219 23.40 -33.89 8.67
N LEU A 220 22.97 -33.37 7.52
CA LEU A 220 23.78 -33.30 6.31
C LEU A 220 25.04 -32.57 6.77
N GLY A 221 26.14 -33.32 6.85
CA GLY A 221 27.31 -33.00 7.65
C GLY A 221 27.62 -31.51 7.59
N ARG A 222 27.48 -30.83 8.72
CA ARG A 222 27.82 -29.42 8.86
C ARG A 222 29.24 -29.27 8.32
N ARG A 223 29.41 -28.56 7.20
CA ARG A 223 30.71 -28.38 6.55
C ARG A 223 31.67 -27.86 7.62
N LYS A 224 32.64 -28.67 8.04
CA LYS A 224 33.59 -28.27 9.09
C LYS A 224 34.25 -26.97 8.64
N ARG A 225 34.16 -25.95 9.49
CA ARG A 225 34.78 -24.65 9.25
C ARG A 225 36.28 -24.89 9.02
N PRO A 226 36.89 -24.30 7.97
CA PRO A 226 38.34 -24.29 7.86
C PRO A 226 38.91 -23.60 9.10
N SER A 227 39.89 -24.24 9.76
CA SER A 227 40.49 -23.75 11.01
C SER A 227 41.00 -22.31 10.91
N ARG A 228 41.42 -21.88 9.71
CA ARG A 228 41.92 -20.53 9.42
C ARG A 228 40.87 -19.42 9.55
N LEU A 229 39.59 -19.76 9.61
CA LEU A 229 38.51 -18.78 9.73
C LEU A 229 37.96 -18.70 11.15
N GLU A 230 38.44 -19.47 12.12
CA GLU A 230 37.86 -19.52 13.48
C GLU A 230 37.81 -18.16 14.19
N GLU A 231 38.81 -17.30 13.95
CA GLU A 231 38.92 -15.95 14.53
C GLU A 231 38.07 -14.88 13.80
N CYS A 232 37.47 -15.21 12.66
CA CYS A 232 36.61 -14.26 11.95
C CYS A 232 35.18 -14.26 12.54
N VAL A 233 34.59 -13.08 12.73
CA VAL A 233 33.16 -12.95 13.07
C VAL A 233 32.33 -13.20 11.80
N VAL A 234 31.66 -14.35 11.74
CA VAL A 234 30.71 -14.66 10.65
C VAL A 234 29.36 -14.09 11.05
N LEU A 235 28.95 -13.01 10.42
CA LEU A 235 27.66 -12.37 10.70
C LEU A 235 26.47 -13.22 10.18
N LYS A 236 26.64 -13.93 9.05
CA LYS A 236 25.70 -14.92 8.49
C LYS A 236 26.44 -15.83 7.49
N THR A 237 26.09 -17.11 7.43
CA THR A 237 26.53 -18.01 6.35
C THR A 237 25.61 -17.86 5.13
N VAL A 238 26.14 -17.38 4.01
CA VAL A 238 25.40 -17.29 2.75
C VAL A 238 24.97 -18.70 2.32
N GLY A 239 23.68 -18.88 2.02
CA GLY A 239 23.10 -20.15 1.57
C GLY A 239 22.33 -20.95 2.64
N SER A 240 22.38 -20.56 3.92
CA SER A 240 21.42 -21.01 4.92
C SER A 240 20.41 -19.89 5.13
N CYS A 241 19.48 -19.72 4.19
CA CYS A 241 18.20 -19.15 4.59
C CYS A 241 17.61 -20.17 5.55
N ASP A 242 17.57 -19.85 6.83
CA ASP A 242 16.53 -20.42 7.67
C ASP A 242 15.22 -19.87 7.09
N SER A 243 14.75 -20.53 6.01
CA SER A 243 13.34 -20.52 5.65
C SER A 243 12.60 -20.69 6.95
N VAL A 244 11.63 -19.83 7.25
CA VAL A 244 10.81 -19.87 8.45
C VAL A 244 10.28 -21.30 8.66
N SER A 245 11.05 -22.14 9.35
CA SER A 245 10.87 -23.59 9.35
C SER A 245 10.23 -24.07 10.63
N THR A 246 10.33 -23.27 11.68
CA THR A 246 9.79 -23.56 13.00
C THR A 246 8.71 -22.54 13.34
N SER A 247 7.65 -22.98 14.01
CA SER A 247 6.60 -22.11 14.55
C SER A 247 7.19 -20.95 15.41
N GLU A 248 8.28 -21.22 16.13
CA GLU A 248 8.96 -20.19 16.94
C GLU A 248 9.77 -19.19 16.11
N ASP A 249 10.41 -19.62 15.03
CA ASP A 249 11.16 -18.72 14.14
C ASP A 249 10.23 -17.75 13.44
N MET A 250 9.07 -18.25 12.98
CA MET A 250 8.01 -17.41 12.41
C MET A 250 7.53 -16.36 13.41
N ARG A 251 7.28 -16.80 14.64
CA ARG A 251 6.79 -15.94 15.71
C ARG A 251 7.78 -14.83 16.05
N CYS A 252 9.05 -15.17 16.21
CA CYS A 252 10.09 -14.27 16.69
C CYS A 252 10.69 -13.38 15.59
N HIS A 253 10.79 -13.86 14.35
CA HIS A 253 11.49 -13.15 13.28
C HIS A 253 10.56 -12.55 12.21
N PHE A 254 9.29 -12.94 12.19
CA PHE A 254 8.31 -12.42 11.23
C PHE A 254 7.11 -11.77 11.93
N TYR A 255 6.28 -12.55 12.64
CA TYR A 255 4.96 -12.11 13.10
C TYR A 255 4.98 -11.00 14.17
N PHE A 256 5.74 -11.18 15.25
CA PHE A 256 5.83 -10.13 16.27
C PHE A 256 6.65 -8.93 15.83
N PRO A 257 7.81 -9.07 15.14
CA PRO A 257 8.55 -7.93 14.63
C PRO A 257 7.70 -7.05 13.71
N ILE A 258 6.94 -7.64 12.78
CA ILE A 258 6.14 -6.86 11.85
C ILE A 258 5.00 -6.12 12.57
N LEU A 259 4.28 -6.78 13.48
CA LEU A 259 3.21 -6.14 14.26
C LEU A 259 3.76 -5.09 15.24
N ASN A 260 4.87 -5.35 15.90
CA ASN A 260 5.49 -4.39 16.81
C ASN A 260 5.92 -3.13 16.05
N LYS A 261 6.48 -3.29 14.84
CA LYS A 261 6.86 -2.15 14.00
C LYS A 261 5.63 -1.38 13.52
N PHE A 262 4.59 -2.06 13.02
CA PHE A 262 3.31 -1.41 12.69
C PHE A 262 2.71 -0.66 13.88
N LEU A 263 2.71 -1.26 15.07
CA LEU A 263 2.17 -0.64 16.29
C LEU A 263 3.02 0.54 16.79
N ALA A 264 4.35 0.43 16.71
CA ALA A 264 5.27 1.51 17.10
C ALA A 264 5.07 2.71 16.17
N GLU A 265 5.03 2.48 14.87
CA GLU A 265 4.84 3.54 13.89
C GLU A 265 3.44 4.17 13.94
N LEU A 266 2.38 3.36 14.15
CA LEU A 266 1.04 3.89 14.41
C LEU A 266 0.97 4.69 15.72
N SER A 267 1.77 4.31 16.72
CA SER A 267 1.85 5.06 17.98
C SER A 267 2.59 6.38 17.82
N ASN A 268 3.69 6.40 17.06
CA ASN A 268 4.39 7.64 16.70
C ASN A 268 3.49 8.57 15.87
N TRP A 269 2.64 8.00 15.01
CA TRP A 269 1.67 8.76 14.23
C TRP A 269 0.62 9.45 15.12
N PHE A 270 0.17 8.79 16.20
CA PHE A 270 -0.67 9.37 17.26
C PHE A 270 0.12 9.65 18.55
N ASP A 271 1.31 10.25 18.43
CA ASP A 271 1.94 10.83 19.62
C ASP A 271 0.89 11.71 20.32
N GLU A 272 0.76 11.58 21.65
CA GLU A 272 -0.30 12.22 22.46
C GLU A 272 -0.44 13.71 22.12
N LYS A 273 0.66 14.38 21.77
CA LYS A 273 0.69 15.78 21.35
C LYS A 273 -0.12 16.09 20.08
N ASN A 274 -0.17 15.18 19.12
CA ASN A 274 -1.01 15.35 17.92
C ASN A 274 -2.49 15.10 18.25
N VAL A 275 -2.78 14.18 19.17
CA VAL A 275 -4.14 13.92 19.66
C VAL A 275 -4.68 15.13 20.40
N ASP A 276 -3.89 15.76 21.27
CA ASP A 276 -4.27 16.98 21.98
C ASP A 276 -4.61 18.13 21.01
N ILE A 277 -3.79 18.31 19.97
CA ILE A 277 -4.05 19.32 18.93
C ILE A 277 -5.31 18.97 18.13
N ILE A 278 -5.55 17.69 17.85
CA ILE A 278 -6.76 17.21 17.18
C ILE A 278 -7.99 17.48 18.04
N ASP A 279 -7.93 17.17 19.33
CA ASP A 279 -9.02 17.36 20.28
C ASP A 279 -9.33 18.85 20.46
N ASP A 280 -8.30 19.70 20.57
CA ASP A 280 -8.44 21.16 20.63
C ASP A 280 -9.08 21.74 19.36
N VAL A 281 -8.68 21.25 18.18
CA VAL A 281 -9.26 21.65 16.88
C VAL A 281 -10.70 21.15 16.77
N THR A 282 -11.02 19.98 17.31
CA THR A 282 -12.40 19.46 17.36
C THR A 282 -13.27 20.30 18.29
N LEU A 283 -12.74 20.69 19.45
CA LEU A 283 -13.42 21.56 20.40
C LEU A 283 -13.71 22.95 19.78
N LEU A 284 -12.76 23.46 18.98
CA LEU A 284 -12.96 24.64 18.13
C LEU A 284 -14.02 24.42 17.06
N ALA A 285 -14.15 23.22 16.51
CA ALA A 285 -15.19 22.86 15.55
C ALA A 285 -16.57 22.91 16.18
N ASP A 286 -16.73 22.30 17.34
CA ASP A 286 -17.98 22.26 18.08
C ASP A 286 -18.38 23.66 18.56
N LEU A 287 -17.38 24.44 19.02
CA LEU A 287 -17.57 25.84 19.36
C LEU A 287 -17.99 26.66 18.13
N GLY A 288 -17.36 26.45 16.97
CA GLY A 288 -17.73 27.10 15.71
C GLY A 288 -19.15 26.80 15.27
N SER A 289 -19.54 25.52 15.37
CA SER A 289 -20.88 25.02 15.04
C SER A 289 -21.93 25.64 15.95
N TYR A 290 -21.62 25.72 17.24
CA TYR A 290 -22.47 26.35 18.25
C TYR A 290 -22.59 27.87 18.06
N LEU A 291 -21.48 28.54 17.75
CA LEU A 291 -21.44 29.97 17.45
C LEU A 291 -22.22 30.30 16.17
N LEU A 292 -22.10 29.47 15.12
CA LEU A 292 -22.89 29.58 13.88
C LEU A 292 -24.40 29.48 14.15
N MET A 293 -24.82 28.64 15.11
CA MET A 293 -26.24 28.44 15.44
C MET A 293 -26.82 29.59 16.29
N ARG A 294 -26.00 30.27 17.11
CA ARG A 294 -26.47 31.30 18.06
C ARG A 294 -26.08 32.74 17.74
N LEU A 295 -25.05 32.98 16.93
CA LEU A 295 -24.48 34.31 16.65
C LEU A 295 -24.19 34.50 15.15
N PRO A 296 -25.23 34.58 14.29
CA PRO A 296 -25.05 34.87 12.86
C PRO A 296 -24.44 36.26 12.57
N ALA A 297 -24.32 37.12 13.59
CA ALA A 297 -23.79 38.47 13.47
C ALA A 297 -22.24 38.56 13.39
N HIS A 298 -21.51 37.47 13.65
CA HIS A 298 -20.05 37.45 13.59
C HIS A 298 -19.54 36.50 12.50
N LEU A 299 -19.81 36.88 11.25
CA LEU A 299 -19.43 36.14 10.05
C LEU A 299 -17.92 35.82 10.00
N THR A 300 -17.07 36.76 10.41
CA THR A 300 -15.60 36.62 10.41
C THR A 300 -15.08 35.56 11.36
N ILE A 301 -15.67 35.39 12.55
CA ILE A 301 -15.28 34.34 13.50
C ILE A 301 -15.69 32.97 12.94
N CYS A 302 -16.87 32.89 12.34
CA CYS A 302 -17.37 31.67 11.72
C CYS A 302 -16.51 31.24 10.50
N GLU A 303 -16.07 32.21 9.69
CA GLU A 303 -15.15 31.98 8.57
C GLU A 303 -13.78 31.51 9.03
N LEU A 304 -13.21 32.14 10.07
CA LEU A 304 -11.91 31.73 10.64
C LEU A 304 -11.95 30.30 11.19
N VAL A 305 -13.03 29.93 11.89
CA VAL A 305 -13.18 28.56 12.40
C VAL A 305 -13.35 27.57 11.25
N ARG A 306 -14.14 27.88 10.21
CA ARG A 306 -14.25 27.03 9.01
C ARG A 306 -12.91 26.84 8.28
N ILE A 307 -12.12 27.90 8.15
CA ILE A 307 -10.79 27.83 7.54
C ILE A 307 -9.85 26.95 8.38
N ALA A 308 -9.86 27.11 9.71
CA ALA A 308 -9.03 26.30 10.60
C ALA A 308 -9.35 24.79 10.51
N LEU A 309 -10.62 24.43 10.40
CA LEU A 309 -11.07 23.04 10.30
C LEU A 309 -10.76 22.39 8.94
N THR A 310 -10.81 23.17 7.85
CA THR A 310 -10.59 22.67 6.49
C THR A 310 -9.11 22.49 6.14
N ILE A 311 -8.21 23.31 6.71
CA ILE A 311 -6.76 23.21 6.46
C ILE A 311 -6.16 21.87 6.96
N ALA A 312 -6.69 21.32 8.06
CA ALA A 312 -6.19 20.04 8.61
C ALA A 312 -6.52 18.82 7.73
N VAL A 313 -7.66 18.87 7.02
CA VAL A 313 -8.20 17.75 6.24
C VAL A 313 -7.75 17.81 4.75
N THR A 314 -7.58 19.01 4.19
CA THR A 314 -7.27 19.25 2.76
C THR A 314 -5.90 18.73 2.30
N SER A 315 -5.00 18.34 3.21
CA SER A 315 -3.74 17.70 2.82
C SER A 315 -3.96 16.40 2.01
N ALA A 316 -5.07 15.68 2.24
CA ALA A 316 -5.43 14.47 1.50
C ALA A 316 -5.85 14.72 0.04
N GLU A 317 -6.53 15.82 -0.27
CA GLU A 317 -6.98 16.14 -1.65
C GLU A 317 -5.82 16.55 -2.56
N SER A 318 -4.78 17.17 -2.00
CA SER A 318 -3.61 17.59 -2.79
C SER A 318 -2.71 16.43 -3.23
N GLU A 319 -2.77 15.28 -2.55
CA GLU A 319 -1.93 14.12 -2.83
C GLU A 319 -2.22 13.42 -4.16
N PRO A 320 -3.50 13.16 -4.52
CA PRO A 320 -3.87 12.77 -5.87
C PRO A 320 -3.20 13.65 -6.93
N SER A 321 -3.16 14.97 -6.71
CA SER A 321 -2.58 15.93 -7.65
C SER A 321 -1.09 15.73 -7.84
N PHE A 322 -0.29 15.70 -6.76
CA PHE A 322 1.16 15.47 -6.86
C PHE A 322 1.50 14.06 -7.39
N SER A 323 0.72 13.05 -6.98
CA SER A 323 0.92 11.67 -7.42
C SER A 323 0.58 11.46 -8.90
N THR A 324 -0.40 12.20 -9.41
CA THR A 324 -0.81 12.22 -10.81
C THR A 324 0.17 13.01 -11.65
N MET A 325 0.64 14.15 -11.15
CA MET A 325 1.68 14.97 -11.78
C MET A 325 2.98 14.18 -12.00
N LYS A 326 3.37 13.32 -11.05
CA LYS A 326 4.51 12.39 -11.22
C LYS A 326 4.33 11.41 -12.39
N ARG A 327 3.10 10.99 -12.66
CA ARG A 327 2.78 10.10 -13.80
C ARG A 327 2.79 10.85 -15.12
N ILE A 328 2.30 12.09 -15.13
CA ILE A 328 2.26 12.96 -16.31
C ILE A 328 3.67 13.40 -16.70
N LYS A 329 4.49 13.81 -15.73
CA LYS A 329 5.87 14.29 -15.92
C LYS A 329 6.84 13.11 -16.04
N SER A 330 6.77 12.43 -17.17
CA SER A 330 7.70 11.34 -17.51
C SER A 330 9.04 11.86 -18.03
N ARG A 331 10.06 10.98 -18.10
CA ARG A 331 11.38 11.32 -18.68
C ARG A 331 11.29 11.85 -20.12
N LEU A 332 10.26 11.43 -20.87
CA LEU A 332 10.03 11.87 -22.25
C LEU A 332 9.27 13.21 -22.33
N ARG A 333 8.66 13.67 -21.24
CA ARG A 333 7.88 14.92 -21.14
C ARG A 333 8.56 15.98 -20.28
N THR A 334 9.90 16.01 -20.26
CA THR A 334 10.68 16.92 -19.41
C THR A 334 10.64 18.39 -19.85
N ARG A 335 10.24 18.66 -21.11
CA ARG A 335 10.17 20.00 -21.71
C ARG A 335 8.78 20.65 -21.67
N MET A 336 7.84 20.07 -20.92
CA MET A 336 6.48 20.58 -20.83
C MET A 336 6.43 21.90 -20.02
N THR A 337 5.63 22.87 -20.47
CA THR A 337 5.41 24.13 -19.74
C THR A 337 4.59 23.91 -18.48
N GLU A 338 4.65 24.85 -17.53
CA GLU A 338 3.91 24.75 -16.26
C GLU A 338 2.40 24.75 -16.48
N ASP A 339 1.89 25.61 -17.36
CA ASP A 339 0.46 25.67 -17.70
C ASP A 339 -0.03 24.32 -18.25
N TRP A 340 0.71 23.75 -19.21
CA TRP A 340 0.35 22.47 -19.81
C TRP A 340 0.42 21.31 -18.80
N LEU A 341 1.36 21.36 -17.84
CA LEU A 341 1.41 20.39 -16.75
C LEU A 341 0.22 20.53 -15.82
N SER A 342 -0.18 21.75 -15.50
CA SER A 342 -1.34 22.05 -14.66
C SER A 342 -2.62 21.53 -15.32
N ASP A 343 -2.86 21.88 -16.58
CA ASP A 343 -4.06 21.50 -17.33
C ASP A 343 -4.20 19.98 -17.47
N LEU A 344 -3.11 19.29 -17.84
CA LEU A 344 -3.10 17.83 -17.90
C LEU A 344 -3.30 17.18 -16.53
N SER A 345 -2.81 17.81 -15.46
CA SER A 345 -2.99 17.32 -14.10
C SER A 345 -4.45 17.42 -13.70
N ILE A 346 -5.11 18.55 -13.96
CA ILE A 346 -6.54 18.75 -13.70
C ILE A 346 -7.36 17.69 -14.43
N LEU A 347 -7.15 17.51 -15.74
CA LEU A 347 -7.86 16.48 -16.53
C LEU A 347 -7.64 15.06 -16.01
N SER A 348 -6.45 14.76 -15.50
CA SER A 348 -6.12 13.42 -15.00
C SER A 348 -6.64 13.16 -13.57
N ILE A 349 -6.72 14.20 -12.74
CA ILE A 349 -7.29 14.12 -11.38
C ILE A 349 -8.80 13.99 -11.49
N GLU A 350 -9.43 14.91 -12.22
CA GLU A 350 -10.87 14.99 -12.45
C GLU A 350 -11.31 14.15 -13.65
N LYS A 351 -10.74 12.94 -13.78
CA LYS A 351 -11.02 12.07 -14.94
C LYS A 351 -12.53 11.78 -15.09
N GLU A 352 -13.27 11.71 -13.98
CA GLU A 352 -14.69 11.36 -13.99
C GLU A 352 -15.51 12.52 -14.58
N VAL A 353 -15.24 13.74 -14.13
CA VAL A 353 -15.81 14.96 -14.72
C VAL A 353 -15.36 15.12 -16.18
N ALA A 354 -14.09 14.80 -16.49
CA ALA A 354 -13.57 14.88 -17.84
C ALA A 354 -14.28 13.91 -18.80
N TYR A 355 -14.71 12.73 -18.34
CA TYR A 355 -15.50 11.79 -19.15
C TYR A 355 -16.95 12.23 -19.32
N GLU A 356 -17.47 13.10 -18.45
CA GLU A 356 -18.81 13.69 -18.58
C GLU A 356 -18.83 14.86 -19.57
N LEU A 357 -17.67 15.42 -19.92
CA LEU A 357 -17.58 16.46 -20.94
C LEU A 357 -17.90 15.88 -22.32
N GLN A 358 -18.86 16.49 -23.02
CA GLN A 358 -19.18 16.14 -24.40
C GLN A 358 -18.16 16.76 -25.36
N ASP A 359 -17.49 15.90 -26.13
CA ASP A 359 -16.47 16.30 -27.12
C ASP A 359 -16.98 17.39 -28.07
N ASP A 360 -18.24 17.32 -28.52
CA ASP A 360 -18.84 18.30 -29.43
C ASP A 360 -18.89 19.72 -28.83
N ASN A 361 -19.16 19.84 -27.54
CA ASN A 361 -19.20 21.14 -26.86
C ASN A 361 -17.80 21.74 -26.74
N ILE A 362 -16.80 20.90 -26.43
CA ILE A 362 -15.39 21.32 -26.37
C ILE A 362 -14.94 21.80 -27.76
N ILE A 363 -15.29 21.07 -28.82
CA ILE A 363 -14.93 21.42 -30.20
C ILE A 363 -15.56 22.76 -30.59
N HIS A 364 -16.84 22.96 -30.28
CA HIS A 364 -17.53 24.22 -30.58
C HIS A 364 -16.95 25.41 -29.81
N GLU A 365 -16.61 25.23 -28.54
CA GLU A 365 -16.00 26.29 -27.72
C GLU A 365 -14.56 26.60 -28.15
N PHE A 366 -13.77 25.57 -28.46
CA PHE A 366 -12.42 25.73 -29.00
C PHE A 366 -12.43 26.45 -30.37
N ALA A 367 -13.32 26.05 -31.27
CA ALA A 367 -13.50 26.69 -32.58
C ALA A 367 -14.00 28.14 -32.48
N ALA A 368 -14.78 28.47 -31.44
CA ALA A 368 -15.22 29.84 -31.20
C ALA A 368 -14.08 30.74 -30.67
N THR A 369 -13.12 30.15 -29.95
CA THR A 369 -12.03 30.88 -29.28
C THR A 369 -10.88 31.21 -30.22
N ASP A 370 -10.59 30.33 -31.19
CA ASP A 370 -9.45 30.51 -32.11
C ASP A 370 -9.88 30.45 -33.58
N LYS A 371 -10.13 31.62 -34.19
CA LYS A 371 -10.70 31.75 -35.55
C LYS A 371 -9.79 31.31 -36.70
N ASN A 372 -8.55 30.89 -36.43
CA ASN A 372 -7.52 30.70 -37.47
C ASN A 372 -6.99 29.26 -37.64
N MET A 373 -7.54 28.26 -36.94
CA MET A 373 -7.08 26.87 -37.07
C MET A 373 -8.18 25.93 -37.57
N HIS A 374 -8.01 25.42 -38.80
CA HIS A 374 -8.83 24.32 -39.33
C HIS A 374 -8.32 22.99 -38.79
N VAL A 375 -9.09 22.36 -37.90
CA VAL A 375 -8.83 20.99 -37.45
C VAL A 375 -9.46 20.02 -38.45
N VAL A 376 -8.62 19.24 -39.14
CA VAL A 376 -9.07 18.10 -39.98
C VAL A 376 -8.89 16.83 -39.17
N LEU A 377 -9.99 16.19 -38.79
CA LEU A 377 -10.00 14.89 -38.12
C LEU A 377 -10.01 13.79 -39.20
N PHE A 378 -9.09 12.82 -39.09
CA PHE A 378 -9.08 11.59 -39.88
C PHE A 378 -9.75 10.45 -39.12
#